data_AF-A0A5D6YXT8-F1
#
_entry.id   AF-A0A5D6YXT8-F1
#
_cell.length_a   1.000
_cell.length_b   1.000
_cell.length_c   1.000
_cell.angle_alpha   90.00
_cell.angle_beta   90.00
_cell.angle_gamma   90.00
#
_symmetry.space_group_name_H-M   'P 1'
#
loop_
_entity.id
_entity.type
_entity.pdbx_description
1 polymer ?
#
loop_
_entity_poly.entity_id
_entity_poly.type
_entity_poly.pdbx_seq_one_letter_code
_entity_poly.pdbx_strand_id
1 'polypeptide(L)'
;MAWGLPDPVPAAKTTAVANVSSSSSSAASFSAVATSVKPQSAASLQEAIASAEAIDVFAAVKPVTRVQLEGVALLQILKHCHESSPAVVTGSLLGLESDEEPTLEVTTSFPAPPRADKKREGDEYQIEMMKSLREVGMDNNKVGWYQSVLMGTFCTAALVEAQFQYQQTLGPNAVCIVYDAAETAKGSLSIKALRLKKSFVDAYKAGVFTKESFAKDDIRSTTVFEELPIQVHNSDVVKCWLQEVAHANESVAANSFERLDLATNAYLENSLKNISVWADELAQEHYKFQGYERALQKQRVAYQQWQNRQREENKLRRENDQELLPEEDPNFFKSVHQPSRLESLLITKQMNTYCEHINRYAGKSFQKLFLAQKFHQSSQ
;
A
#
# COMPACT_ATOMS: atom_id res chain seq x y z
N MET A 1 4.37 -61.26 -32.13
CA MET A 1 4.06 -59.85 -31.80
C MET A 1 3.43 -59.86 -30.42
N ALA A 2 4.20 -59.87 -29.32
CA ALA A 2 4.88 -58.71 -28.76
C ALA A 2 3.95 -57.49 -28.73
N TRP A 3 3.32 -57.23 -27.59
CA TRP A 3 3.19 -55.93 -26.91
C TRP A 3 2.65 -56.20 -25.50
N GLY A 4 3.56 -56.25 -24.53
CA GLY A 4 3.23 -56.29 -23.12
C GLY A 4 3.02 -54.88 -22.59
N LEU A 5 1.94 -54.70 -21.82
CA LEU A 5 1.78 -53.64 -20.83
C LEU A 5 1.21 -54.32 -19.57
N PRO A 6 1.83 -54.14 -18.39
CA PRO A 6 1.39 -54.79 -17.16
C PRO A 6 0.18 -54.09 -16.52
N ASP A 7 -0.64 -54.88 -15.83
CA ASP A 7 -1.79 -54.48 -15.02
C ASP A 7 -1.43 -53.44 -13.93
N PRO A 8 -2.38 -52.56 -13.54
CA PRO A 8 -2.13 -51.53 -12.54
C PRO A 8 -1.95 -52.12 -11.13
N VAL A 9 -0.84 -51.74 -10.50
CA VAL A 9 -0.47 -52.08 -9.11
C VAL A 9 -1.43 -51.40 -8.11
N PRO A 10 -1.89 -52.07 -7.04
CA PRO A 10 -2.73 -51.47 -6.01
C PRO A 10 -1.97 -50.47 -5.13
N ALA A 11 -2.69 -49.44 -4.68
CA ALA A 11 -2.19 -48.26 -3.99
C ALA A 11 -1.32 -48.56 -2.74
N ALA A 12 -0.09 -48.06 -2.77
CA ALA A 12 0.76 -47.92 -1.59
C ALA A 12 0.36 -46.66 -0.81
N LYS A 13 0.07 -46.82 0.48
CA LYS A 13 -0.19 -45.75 1.43
C LYS A 13 1.09 -44.92 1.63
N THR A 14 1.12 -43.71 1.08
CA THR A 14 2.04 -42.66 1.50
C THR A 14 1.32 -41.69 2.44
N THR A 15 1.88 -41.57 3.63
CA THR A 15 1.52 -40.63 4.69
C THR A 15 1.61 -39.20 4.18
N ALA A 16 0.46 -38.59 3.91
CA ALA A 16 0.35 -37.17 3.65
C ALA A 16 0.61 -36.40 4.95
N VAL A 17 1.74 -35.70 5.03
CA VAL A 17 1.95 -34.64 6.01
C VAL A 17 1.13 -33.44 5.54
N ALA A 18 -0.02 -33.25 6.18
CA ALA A 18 -0.90 -32.12 5.93
C ALA A 18 -0.25 -30.83 6.42
N ASN A 19 0.29 -30.04 5.48
CA ASN A 19 0.73 -28.68 5.74
C ASN A 19 -0.49 -27.75 5.58
N VAL A 20 -1.20 -27.51 6.68
CA VAL A 20 -2.36 -26.61 6.74
C VAL A 20 -1.85 -25.20 7.05
N SER A 21 -1.54 -24.42 6.03
CA SER A 21 -1.38 -22.97 6.16
C SER A 21 -2.77 -22.33 6.14
N SER A 22 -3.37 -22.19 7.32
CA SER A 22 -4.55 -21.36 7.53
C SER A 22 -4.11 -19.96 7.96
N SER A 23 -4.11 -19.03 7.00
CA SER A 23 -3.92 -17.60 7.24
C SER A 23 -5.18 -17.04 7.91
N SER A 24 -5.16 -16.97 9.24
CA SER A 24 -6.15 -16.24 10.03
C SER A 24 -5.63 -14.83 10.30
N SER A 25 -6.14 -13.87 9.53
CA SER A 25 -5.96 -12.43 9.77
C SER A 25 -6.81 -12.02 10.97
N SER A 26 -6.15 -11.79 12.11
CA SER A 26 -6.78 -11.26 13.32
C SER A 26 -6.71 -9.73 13.30
N ALA A 27 -7.88 -9.11 13.12
CA ALA A 27 -8.08 -7.68 13.26
C ALA A 27 -7.90 -7.27 14.73
N ALA A 28 -6.96 -6.35 14.99
CA ALA A 28 -6.70 -5.81 16.32
C ALA A 28 -7.72 -4.71 16.67
N SER A 29 -8.66 -5.01 17.56
CA SER A 29 -9.51 -4.04 18.24
C SER A 29 -8.78 -3.45 19.46
N PHE A 30 -8.85 -2.13 19.64
CA PHE A 30 -8.33 -1.45 20.82
C PHE A 30 -9.44 -1.25 21.86
N SER A 31 -9.19 -1.69 23.10
CA SER A 31 -10.01 -1.38 24.28
C SER A 31 -9.33 -0.30 25.11
N ALA A 32 -10.05 0.80 25.36
CA ALA A 32 -9.64 1.86 26.27
C ALA A 32 -9.68 1.37 27.73
N VAL A 33 -8.70 1.78 28.53
CA VAL A 33 -8.64 1.54 29.98
C VAL A 33 -9.54 2.55 30.69
N ALA A 34 -10.59 2.05 31.33
CA ALA A 34 -11.53 2.83 32.13
C ALA A 34 -10.98 3.08 33.55
N THR A 35 -10.93 4.35 33.96
CA THR A 35 -10.79 4.75 35.37
C THR A 35 -12.16 5.11 35.95
N SER A 36 -12.37 4.69 37.18
CA SER A 36 -13.64 4.64 37.93
C SER A 36 -14.22 6.03 38.27
N VAL A 37 -15.46 6.33 37.84
CA VAL A 37 -16.35 7.35 38.43
C VAL A 37 -17.83 6.88 38.36
N LYS A 38 -18.59 7.07 39.45
CA LYS A 38 -20.01 6.66 39.65
C LYS A 38 -21.02 7.48 38.81
N PRO A 39 -22.26 6.99 38.60
CA PRO A 39 -23.14 7.40 37.50
C PRO A 39 -24.12 8.52 37.89
N GLN A 40 -24.25 9.55 37.04
CA GLN A 40 -25.37 10.50 37.09
C GLN A 40 -25.89 10.85 35.69
N SER A 41 -27.22 10.69 35.54
CA SER A 41 -28.16 11.13 34.49
C SER A 41 -27.79 10.94 33.01
N ALA A 42 -28.40 9.92 32.39
CA ALA A 42 -28.31 9.53 30.98
C ALA A 42 -28.86 10.53 29.94
N ALA A 43 -29.32 11.72 30.34
CA ALA A 43 -29.93 12.71 29.43
C ALA A 43 -28.93 13.75 28.90
N SER A 44 -27.83 14.03 29.61
CA SER A 44 -26.80 15.00 29.18
C SER A 44 -25.73 14.41 28.24
N LEU A 45 -25.71 13.08 28.09
CA LEU A 45 -24.78 12.38 27.20
C LEU A 45 -25.21 12.42 25.72
N GLN A 46 -26.50 12.64 25.43
CA GLN A 46 -26.99 12.71 24.05
C GLN A 46 -26.66 14.04 23.37
N GLU A 47 -26.58 15.15 24.12
CA GLU A 47 -26.13 16.44 23.58
C GLU A 47 -24.61 16.51 23.41
N ALA A 48 -23.83 15.78 24.22
CA ALA A 48 -22.37 15.72 24.12
C ALA A 48 -21.86 14.80 22.99
N ILE A 49 -22.67 13.83 22.55
CA ILE A 49 -22.32 12.95 21.41
C ILE A 49 -22.63 13.64 20.06
N ALA A 50 -23.52 14.64 20.04
CA ALA A 50 -23.82 15.44 18.86
C ALA A 50 -22.74 16.51 18.54
N SER A 51 -21.85 16.81 19.49
CA SER A 51 -20.76 17.80 19.32
C SER A 51 -19.39 17.17 19.02
N ALA A 52 -19.31 15.86 18.75
CA ALA A 52 -18.11 15.23 18.22
C ALA A 52 -18.07 15.37 16.68
N GLU A 53 -18.11 16.62 16.20
CA GLU A 53 -17.73 16.90 14.82
C GLU A 53 -16.27 16.46 14.63
N ALA A 54 -16.04 15.74 13.53
CA ALA A 54 -14.75 15.21 13.15
C ALA A 54 -13.67 16.31 13.19
N ILE A 55 -12.69 16.16 14.08
CA ILE A 55 -11.47 16.96 14.02
C ILE A 55 -10.83 16.65 12.66
N ASP A 56 -10.95 17.58 11.71
CA ASP A 56 -10.26 17.48 10.43
C ASP A 56 -8.76 17.62 10.70
N VAL A 57 -8.09 16.46 10.83
CA VAL A 57 -6.63 16.32 11.04
C VAL A 57 -5.82 17.10 9.99
N PHE A 58 -6.44 17.46 8.86
CA PHE A 58 -5.81 18.21 7.77
C PHE A 58 -6.11 19.72 7.78
N ALA A 59 -7.03 20.24 8.61
CA ALA A 59 -7.50 21.62 8.50
C ALA A 59 -6.51 22.67 9.02
N ALA A 60 -5.53 22.28 9.84
CA ALA A 60 -4.59 23.20 10.49
C ALA A 60 -3.11 22.97 10.11
N VAL A 61 -2.80 21.97 9.28
CA VAL A 61 -1.41 21.56 9.00
C VAL A 61 -1.08 21.84 7.53
N LYS A 62 -0.01 22.59 7.27
CA LYS A 62 0.49 22.81 5.92
C LYS A 62 1.02 21.48 5.36
N PRO A 63 0.56 21.04 4.17
CA PRO A 63 1.05 19.80 3.60
C PRO A 63 2.50 19.95 3.15
N VAL A 64 3.35 19.02 3.60
CA VAL A 64 4.72 18.89 3.11
C VAL A 64 4.69 18.60 1.60
N THR A 65 5.59 19.23 0.85
CA THR A 65 5.72 19.08 -0.60
C THR A 65 7.00 18.37 -1.03
N ARG A 66 7.99 18.25 -0.15
CA ARG A 66 9.25 17.54 -0.43
C ARG A 66 9.82 16.88 0.82
N VAL A 67 10.58 15.81 0.62
CA VAL A 67 11.27 15.10 1.70
C VAL A 67 12.76 15.32 1.55
N GLN A 68 13.38 15.86 2.58
CA GLN A 68 14.83 16.02 2.67
C GLN A 68 15.39 14.86 3.49
N LEU A 69 16.15 13.98 2.85
CA LEU A 69 16.81 12.86 3.51
C LEU A 69 18.26 13.20 3.82
N GLU A 70 18.67 13.03 5.07
CA GLU A 70 20.09 13.04 5.42
C GLU A 70 20.79 11.78 4.89
N GLY A 71 22.05 11.90 4.47
CA GLY A 71 22.84 10.77 3.98
C GLY A 71 22.96 9.62 5.00
N VAL A 72 22.98 9.93 6.30
CA VAL A 72 23.03 8.92 7.37
C VAL A 72 21.75 8.09 7.41
N ALA A 73 20.57 8.74 7.39
CA ALA A 73 19.28 8.05 7.33
C ALA A 73 19.19 7.15 6.09
N LEU A 74 19.63 7.65 4.93
CA LEU A 74 19.66 6.88 3.70
C LEU A 74 20.53 5.62 3.83
N LEU A 75 21.76 5.76 4.34
CA LEU A 75 22.67 4.63 4.53
C LEU A 75 22.14 3.60 5.54
N GLN A 76 21.48 4.05 6.62
CA GLN A 76 20.84 3.15 7.59
C GLN A 76 19.74 2.30 6.95
N ILE A 77 18.86 2.93 6.14
CA ILE A 77 17.81 2.23 5.39
C ILE A 77 18.43 1.22 4.42
N LEU A 78 19.41 1.66 3.63
CA LEU A 78 20.08 0.83 2.63
C LEU A 78 20.75 -0.39 3.28
N LYS A 79 21.49 -0.17 4.37
CA LYS A 79 22.17 -1.23 5.13
C LYS A 79 21.16 -2.27 5.62
N HIS A 80 20.10 -1.84 6.31
CA HIS A 80 19.10 -2.74 6.86
C HIS A 80 18.39 -3.57 5.78
N CYS A 81 17.97 -2.92 4.69
CA CYS A 81 17.30 -3.57 3.58
C CYS A 81 18.22 -4.56 2.86
N HIS A 82 19.51 -4.27 2.75
CA HIS A 82 20.49 -5.14 2.10
C HIS A 82 20.84 -6.36 2.97
N GLU A 83 21.12 -6.15 4.26
CA GLU A 83 21.46 -7.24 5.20
C GLU A 83 20.30 -8.22 5.44
N SER A 84 19.07 -7.74 5.29
CA SER A 84 17.87 -8.55 5.50
C SER A 84 17.30 -9.18 4.23
N SER A 85 17.93 -8.93 3.06
CA SER A 85 17.49 -9.50 1.79
C SER A 85 17.57 -11.04 1.82
N PRO A 86 16.54 -11.79 1.38
CA PRO A 86 15.39 -11.37 0.59
C PRO A 86 14.12 -11.03 1.40
N ALA A 87 14.19 -10.94 2.73
CA ALA A 87 13.02 -10.64 3.55
C ALA A 87 12.58 -9.17 3.41
N VAL A 88 11.27 -8.95 3.43
CA VAL A 88 10.69 -7.61 3.52
C VAL A 88 10.85 -7.10 4.94
N VAL A 89 11.48 -5.94 5.09
CA VAL A 89 11.75 -5.30 6.37
C VAL A 89 11.13 -3.92 6.43
N THR A 90 10.83 -3.48 7.65
CA THR A 90 10.26 -2.17 7.91
C THR A 90 11.05 -1.47 9.02
N GLY A 91 10.90 -0.16 9.12
CA GLY A 91 11.49 0.61 10.22
C GLY A 91 10.87 1.98 10.35
N SER A 92 11.26 2.70 11.40
CA SER A 92 10.73 4.03 11.71
C SER A 92 11.67 5.12 11.17
N LEU A 93 11.08 6.22 10.70
CA LEU A 93 11.78 7.42 10.29
C LEU A 93 11.64 8.50 11.36
N LEU A 94 12.76 9.14 11.66
CA LEU A 94 12.85 10.21 12.65
C LEU A 94 13.31 11.50 11.98
N GLY A 95 12.78 12.62 12.47
CA GLY A 95 13.12 13.93 11.94
C GLY A 95 12.12 15.01 12.32
N LEU A 96 12.16 16.12 11.61
CA LEU A 96 11.41 17.32 11.94
C LEU A 96 10.81 17.95 10.68
N GLU A 97 9.65 18.58 10.83
CA GLU A 97 9.08 19.44 9.81
C GLU A 97 9.71 20.82 9.92
N SER A 98 10.13 21.39 8.80
CA SER A 98 10.64 22.76 8.77
C SER A 98 9.48 23.76 8.81
N ASP A 99 9.63 24.85 9.57
CA ASP A 99 8.61 25.91 9.65
C ASP A 99 8.65 26.87 8.44
N GLU A 100 9.82 27.05 7.83
CA GLU A 100 10.07 28.04 6.76
C GLU A 100 9.74 27.50 5.36
N GLU A 101 10.16 26.27 5.07
CA GLU A 101 9.85 25.56 3.84
C GLU A 101 8.92 24.37 4.11
N PRO A 102 8.02 23.99 3.19
CA PRO A 102 7.20 22.78 3.31
C PRO A 102 8.04 21.51 3.02
N THR A 103 9.13 21.34 3.76
CA THR A 103 10.09 20.24 3.72
C THR A 103 9.96 19.38 4.97
N LEU A 104 9.93 18.06 4.78
CA LEU A 104 10.08 17.11 5.88
C LEU A 104 11.53 16.65 5.92
N GLU A 105 12.26 17.02 6.97
CA GLU A 105 13.64 16.61 7.17
C GLU A 105 13.67 15.28 7.92
N VAL A 106 14.34 14.30 7.35
CA VAL A 106 14.55 12.98 7.94
C VAL A 106 16.03 12.84 8.25
N THR A 107 16.37 12.93 9.53
CA THR A 107 17.74 12.94 10.04
C THR A 107 18.26 11.52 10.31
N THR A 108 17.40 10.65 10.86
CA THR A 108 17.79 9.27 11.17
C THR A 108 16.65 8.27 11.01
N SER A 109 17.00 6.99 10.98
CA SER A 109 16.06 5.89 10.90
C SER A 109 16.56 4.71 11.73
N PHE A 110 15.64 3.87 12.20
CA PHE A 110 16.01 2.63 12.89
C PHE A 110 15.10 1.47 12.47
N PRO A 111 15.64 0.24 12.44
CA PRO A 111 14.91 -0.94 12.00
C PRO A 111 13.81 -1.33 12.99
N ALA A 112 12.68 -1.81 12.49
CA ALA A 112 11.71 -2.54 13.31
C ALA A 112 12.16 -4.01 13.42
N PRO A 113 11.99 -4.65 14.59
CA PRO A 113 12.39 -6.04 14.77
C PRO A 113 11.57 -6.96 13.86
N PRO A 114 12.20 -7.96 13.20
CA PRO A 114 11.54 -8.81 12.20
C PRO A 114 10.52 -9.81 12.78
N ARG A 115 10.42 -9.91 14.12
CA ARG A 115 9.57 -10.87 14.85
C ARG A 115 8.91 -10.26 16.08
N ALA A 116 8.20 -9.15 15.91
CA ALA A 116 7.23 -8.75 16.93
C ALA A 116 5.96 -9.61 16.76
N ASP A 117 6.01 -10.89 17.18
CA ASP A 117 4.82 -11.77 17.21
C ASP A 117 3.69 -11.15 18.06
N LYS A 118 4.05 -10.19 18.93
CA LYS A 118 3.13 -9.35 19.69
C LYS A 118 3.37 -7.89 19.35
N LYS A 119 2.31 -7.20 18.88
CA LYS A 119 2.29 -5.74 18.66
C LYS A 119 2.89 -4.93 19.81
N ARG A 120 2.61 -5.37 21.05
CA ARG A 120 3.11 -4.77 22.29
C ARG A 120 4.65 -4.78 22.41
N GLU A 121 5.31 -5.85 21.97
CA GLU A 121 6.78 -5.95 22.02
C GLU A 121 7.43 -4.98 21.03
N GLY A 122 6.80 -4.81 19.86
CA GLY A 122 7.23 -3.80 18.89
C GLY A 122 7.10 -2.36 19.42
N ASP A 123 6.02 -2.07 20.13
CA ASP A 123 5.79 -0.75 20.74
C ASP A 123 6.77 -0.49 21.89
N GLU A 124 7.03 -1.49 22.74
CA GLU A 124 8.01 -1.42 23.83
C GLU A 124 9.42 -1.16 23.29
N TYR A 125 9.84 -1.89 22.24
CA TYR A 125 11.11 -1.66 21.56
C TYR A 125 11.22 -0.25 20.98
N GLN A 126 10.17 0.26 20.33
CA GLN A 126 10.17 1.61 19.77
C GLN A 126 10.33 2.67 20.87
N ILE A 127 9.64 2.52 22.00
CA ILE A 127 9.73 3.46 23.13
C ILE A 127 11.15 3.45 23.72
N GLU A 128 11.73 2.26 23.93
CA GLU A 128 13.09 2.12 24.47
C GLU A 128 14.16 2.69 23.51
N MET A 129 14.00 2.45 22.21
CA MET A 129 14.89 3.01 21.19
C MET A 129 14.80 4.54 21.14
N MET A 130 13.59 5.10 21.13
CA MET A 130 13.40 6.57 21.16
C MET A 130 13.96 7.21 22.43
N LYS A 131 13.90 6.51 23.57
CA LYS A 131 14.52 6.94 24.82
C LYS A 131 16.05 6.95 24.69
N SER A 132 16.64 5.88 24.17
CA SER A 132 18.09 5.77 23.94
C SER A 132 18.59 6.89 23.02
N LEU A 133 17.88 7.17 21.92
CA LEU A 133 18.22 8.26 21.01
C LEU A 133 18.13 9.64 21.68
N ARG A 134 17.14 9.85 22.55
CA ARG A 134 17.02 11.07 23.36
C ARG A 134 18.22 11.28 24.28
N GLU A 135 18.70 10.22 24.91
CA GLU A 135 19.84 10.27 25.85
C GLU A 135 21.14 10.65 25.14
N VAL A 136 21.30 10.27 23.88
CA VAL A 136 22.45 10.63 23.03
C VAL A 136 22.30 12.05 22.45
N GLY A 137 21.15 12.71 22.63
CA GLY A 137 20.86 14.02 22.07
C GLY A 137 20.51 14.00 20.59
N MET A 138 20.07 12.84 20.06
CA MET A 138 19.51 12.72 18.72
C MET A 138 18.01 13.00 18.72
N ASP A 139 17.50 13.45 17.57
CA ASP A 139 16.08 13.67 17.36
C ASP A 139 15.31 12.35 17.50
N ASN A 140 14.16 12.42 18.16
CA ASN A 140 13.28 11.26 18.41
C ASN A 140 11.85 11.48 17.95
N ASN A 141 11.61 12.51 17.13
CA ASN A 141 10.29 12.76 16.60
C ASN A 141 10.01 11.85 15.41
N LYS A 142 8.93 11.05 15.49
CA LYS A 142 8.57 10.08 14.46
C LYS A 142 7.79 10.77 13.36
N VAL A 143 8.34 10.75 12.14
CA VAL A 143 7.76 11.44 10.98
C VAL A 143 7.24 10.50 9.91
N GLY A 144 7.52 9.21 10.04
CA GLY A 144 7.11 8.22 9.06
C GLY A 144 7.74 6.87 9.31
N TRP A 145 7.75 6.08 8.25
CA TRP A 145 8.27 4.72 8.25
C TRP A 145 8.83 4.38 6.88
N TYR A 146 9.66 3.34 6.81
CA TYR A 146 10.15 2.81 5.55
C TYR A 146 9.86 1.32 5.42
N GLN A 147 9.82 0.84 4.19
CA GLN A 147 9.62 -0.55 3.84
C GLN A 147 10.52 -0.95 2.68
N SER A 148 11.19 -2.10 2.81
CA SER A 148 11.86 -2.73 1.68
C SER A 148 10.84 -3.44 0.81
N VAL A 149 11.03 -3.37 -0.50
CA VAL A 149 10.13 -4.03 -1.45
C VAL A 149 10.92 -4.87 -2.43
N LEU A 150 10.28 -5.93 -2.91
CA LEU A 150 10.86 -6.84 -3.86
C LEU A 150 10.28 -6.55 -5.25
N MET A 151 11.14 -6.17 -6.19
CA MET A 151 10.81 -5.91 -7.59
C MET A 151 9.69 -4.88 -7.78
N GLY A 152 9.64 -3.83 -6.96
CA GLY A 152 8.68 -2.75 -7.10
C GLY A 152 7.25 -3.09 -6.66
N THR A 153 7.05 -4.18 -5.92
CA THR A 153 5.75 -4.57 -5.37
C THR A 153 5.48 -3.84 -4.06
N PHE A 154 4.65 -2.79 -4.08
CA PHE A 154 4.41 -1.97 -2.89
C PHE A 154 2.95 -1.53 -2.69
N CYS A 155 2.14 -1.47 -3.75
CA CYS A 155 0.73 -1.06 -3.67
C CYS A 155 -0.15 -2.18 -3.12
N THR A 156 0.03 -2.53 -1.85
CA THR A 156 -0.74 -3.57 -1.15
C THR A 156 -1.73 -2.95 -0.17
N ALA A 157 -2.82 -3.65 0.14
CA ALA A 157 -3.78 -3.21 1.15
C ALA A 157 -3.14 -3.02 2.53
N ALA A 158 -2.17 -3.87 2.89
CA ALA A 158 -1.42 -3.77 4.14
C ALA A 158 -0.59 -2.48 4.22
N LEU A 159 0.06 -2.06 3.13
CA LEU A 159 0.79 -0.80 3.09
C LEU A 159 -0.15 0.40 3.23
N VAL A 160 -1.31 0.35 2.55
CA VAL A 160 -2.33 1.41 2.65
C VAL A 160 -2.87 1.54 4.07
N GLU A 161 -3.20 0.41 4.70
CA GLU A 161 -3.69 0.39 6.09
C GLU A 161 -2.63 0.93 7.05
N ALA A 162 -1.38 0.48 6.94
CA ALA A 162 -0.27 0.97 7.77
C ALA A 162 -0.08 2.48 7.59
N GLN A 163 -0.03 2.95 6.34
CA GLN A 163 0.15 4.36 6.03
C GLN A 163 -1.02 5.23 6.54
N PHE A 164 -2.25 4.72 6.44
CA PHE A 164 -3.42 5.37 6.99
C PHE A 164 -3.36 5.49 8.51
N GLN A 165 -2.93 4.44 9.22
CA GLN A 165 -2.72 4.48 10.68
C GLN A 165 -1.64 5.49 11.07
N TYR A 166 -0.55 5.56 10.32
CA TYR A 166 0.51 6.54 10.54
C TYR A 166 0.03 7.98 10.34
N GLN A 167 -0.74 8.25 9.28
CA GLN A 167 -1.29 9.59 9.04
C GLN A 167 -2.36 10.00 10.08
N GLN A 168 -3.05 9.04 10.71
CA GLN A 168 -3.93 9.33 11.83
C GLN A 168 -3.18 9.63 13.13
N THR A 169 -2.08 8.94 13.40
CA THR A 169 -1.36 9.03 14.68
C THR A 169 -0.34 10.16 14.71
N LEU A 170 0.44 10.29 13.64
CA LEU A 170 1.52 11.28 13.51
C LEU A 170 1.05 12.59 12.87
N GLY A 171 -0.08 12.55 12.17
CA GLY A 171 -0.61 13.68 11.44
C GLY A 171 -0.51 13.52 9.92
N PRO A 172 -1.06 14.48 9.16
CA PRO A 172 -1.30 14.33 7.73
C PRO A 172 -0.03 14.24 6.89
N ASN A 173 1.09 14.74 7.43
CA ASN A 173 2.40 14.80 6.79
C ASN A 173 3.23 13.52 6.91
N ALA A 174 2.73 12.47 7.56
CA ALA A 174 3.47 11.22 7.68
C ALA A 174 3.79 10.59 6.31
N VAL A 175 5.06 10.23 6.10
CA VAL A 175 5.56 9.69 4.82
C VAL A 175 5.98 8.22 4.96
N CYS A 176 5.74 7.44 3.89
CA CYS A 176 6.30 6.11 3.70
C CYS A 176 7.46 6.17 2.69
N ILE A 177 8.65 5.71 3.08
CA ILE A 177 9.76 5.52 2.16
C ILE A 177 9.80 4.08 1.68
N VAL A 178 9.68 3.87 0.38
CA VAL A 178 9.78 2.57 -0.27
C VAL A 178 11.15 2.45 -0.92
N TYR A 179 11.90 1.40 -0.56
CA TYR A 179 13.22 1.12 -1.12
C TYR A 179 13.23 -0.25 -1.81
N ASP A 180 13.66 -0.27 -3.08
CA ASP A 180 13.86 -1.50 -3.84
C ASP A 180 15.36 -1.85 -3.93
N ALA A 181 15.74 -2.89 -3.19
CA ALA A 181 17.13 -3.37 -3.16
C ALA A 181 17.57 -3.96 -4.51
N ALA A 182 16.67 -4.60 -5.24
CA ALA A 182 17.00 -5.29 -6.48
C ALA A 182 17.13 -4.33 -7.67
N GLU A 183 16.32 -3.26 -7.71
CA GLU A 183 16.54 -2.20 -8.69
C GLU A 183 17.82 -1.42 -8.37
N THR A 184 18.10 -1.17 -7.08
CA THR A 184 19.32 -0.48 -6.64
C THR A 184 20.59 -1.25 -6.96
N ALA A 185 20.58 -2.58 -6.81
CA ALA A 185 21.70 -3.47 -7.19
C ALA A 185 22.05 -3.45 -8.69
N LYS A 186 21.24 -2.82 -9.53
CA LYS A 186 21.53 -2.60 -10.96
C LYS A 186 22.18 -1.24 -11.24
N GLY A 187 22.58 -0.54 -10.18
CA GLY A 187 23.26 0.75 -10.21
C GLY A 187 22.35 1.98 -10.24
N SER A 188 21.02 1.84 -10.13
CA SER A 188 20.09 2.98 -10.06
C SER A 188 19.38 2.98 -8.71
N LEU A 189 19.69 3.93 -7.84
CA LEU A 189 19.03 4.07 -6.54
C LEU A 189 17.51 4.17 -6.73
N SER A 190 16.78 3.16 -6.24
CA SER A 190 15.33 3.10 -6.31
C SER A 190 14.73 3.35 -4.93
N ILE A 191 14.37 4.61 -4.71
CA ILE A 191 13.74 5.08 -3.48
C ILE A 191 12.58 6.00 -3.85
N LYS A 192 11.43 5.80 -3.21
CA LYS A 192 10.23 6.60 -3.41
C LYS A 192 9.67 7.04 -2.07
N ALA A 193 9.28 8.30 -1.95
CA ALA A 193 8.55 8.82 -0.81
C ALA A 193 7.08 8.93 -1.18
N LEU A 194 6.22 8.23 -0.44
CA LEU A 194 4.80 8.10 -0.71
C LEU A 194 3.99 8.66 0.45
N ARG A 195 2.89 9.33 0.13
CA ARG A 195 1.86 9.77 1.07
C ARG A 195 0.48 9.46 0.50
N LEU A 196 -0.52 9.12 1.33
CA LEU A 196 -1.90 9.02 0.83
C LEU A 196 -2.49 10.42 0.68
N LYS A 197 -3.22 10.64 -0.41
CA LYS A 197 -3.94 11.90 -0.63
C LYS A 197 -5.09 12.05 0.36
N LYS A 198 -5.41 13.30 0.73
CA LYS A 198 -6.53 13.63 1.62
C LYS A 198 -7.85 13.00 1.16
N SER A 199 -8.20 13.13 -0.11
CA SER A 199 -9.44 12.55 -0.68
C SER A 199 -9.53 11.04 -0.48
N PHE A 200 -8.40 10.33 -0.63
CA PHE A 200 -8.35 8.88 -0.40
C PHE A 200 -8.45 8.53 1.09
N VAL A 201 -7.77 9.29 1.96
CA VAL A 201 -7.83 9.11 3.41
C VAL A 201 -9.27 9.31 3.93
N ASP A 202 -9.98 10.31 3.43
CA ASP A 202 -11.36 10.59 3.83
C ASP A 202 -12.32 9.49 3.36
N ALA A 203 -12.17 8.99 2.13
CA ALA A 203 -12.93 7.84 1.64
C ALA A 203 -12.59 6.54 2.40
N TYR A 204 -11.33 6.35 2.79
CA TYR A 204 -10.89 5.21 3.59
C TYR A 204 -11.47 5.26 5.02
N LYS A 205 -11.58 6.46 5.63
CA LYS A 205 -12.29 6.66 6.91
C LYS A 205 -13.78 6.31 6.81
N ALA A 206 -14.42 6.71 5.72
CA ALA A 206 -15.84 6.43 5.50
C ALA A 206 -16.12 4.92 5.29
N GLY A 207 -15.12 4.14 4.86
CA GLY A 207 -15.27 2.71 4.60
C GLY A 207 -16.13 2.39 3.37
N VAL A 208 -16.49 3.39 2.57
CA VAL A 208 -17.40 3.25 1.41
C VAL A 208 -16.59 3.30 0.12
N PHE A 209 -16.19 2.12 -0.38
CA PHE A 209 -15.52 1.97 -1.69
C PHE A 209 -16.50 1.49 -2.76
N THR A 210 -17.53 2.29 -3.02
CA THR A 210 -18.59 2.01 -4.00
C THR A 210 -18.37 2.82 -5.28
N LYS A 211 -19.06 2.45 -6.37
CA LYS A 211 -18.93 3.17 -7.66
C LYS A 211 -19.22 4.67 -7.52
N GLU A 212 -20.12 5.02 -6.62
CA GLU A 212 -20.57 6.40 -6.40
C GLU A 212 -19.56 7.23 -5.63
N SER A 213 -18.87 6.67 -4.63
CA SER A 213 -17.82 7.39 -3.91
C SER A 213 -16.60 7.66 -4.81
N PHE A 214 -16.19 6.67 -5.60
CA PHE A 214 -15.13 6.85 -6.60
C PHE A 214 -15.41 7.98 -7.61
N ALA A 215 -16.68 8.14 -8.01
CA ALA A 215 -17.08 9.18 -8.97
C ALA A 215 -17.18 10.58 -8.35
N LYS A 216 -17.56 10.68 -7.07
CA LYS A 216 -17.69 11.96 -6.35
C LYS A 216 -16.34 12.53 -5.95
N ASP A 217 -15.43 11.68 -5.47
CA ASP A 217 -14.15 12.11 -4.88
C ASP A 217 -12.95 12.01 -5.85
N ASP A 218 -13.21 11.71 -7.14
CA ASP A 218 -12.22 11.46 -8.22
C ASP A 218 -11.06 10.54 -7.80
N ILE A 219 -11.40 9.46 -7.09
CA ILE A 219 -10.41 8.47 -6.65
C ILE A 219 -10.10 7.54 -7.83
N ARG A 220 -8.86 7.60 -8.30
CA ARG A 220 -8.31 6.83 -9.42
C ARG A 220 -7.07 6.09 -8.96
N SER A 221 -6.65 5.08 -9.72
CA SER A 221 -5.42 4.33 -9.40
C SER A 221 -4.19 5.25 -9.28
N THR A 222 -4.14 6.32 -10.07
CA THR A 222 -3.06 7.33 -10.03
C THR A 222 -3.16 8.30 -8.87
N THR A 223 -4.34 8.50 -8.28
CA THR A 223 -4.56 9.50 -7.22
C THR A 223 -4.51 8.91 -5.81
N VAL A 224 -4.36 7.59 -5.65
CA VAL A 224 -4.22 6.94 -4.33
C VAL A 224 -3.02 7.49 -3.55
N PHE A 225 -1.85 7.47 -4.20
CA PHE A 225 -0.60 7.94 -3.63
C PHE A 225 -0.17 9.26 -4.28
N GLU A 226 0.39 10.14 -3.46
CA GLU A 226 1.17 11.28 -3.86
C GLU A 226 2.65 10.93 -3.67
N GLU A 227 3.43 11.02 -4.75
CA GLU A 227 4.88 10.84 -4.69
C GLU A 227 5.54 12.18 -4.37
N LEU A 228 6.29 12.24 -3.26
CA LEU A 228 7.01 13.44 -2.85
C LEU A 228 8.45 13.37 -3.39
N PRO A 229 8.98 14.45 -3.99
CA PRO A 229 10.37 14.51 -4.42
C PRO A 229 11.30 14.39 -3.20
N ILE A 230 12.31 13.54 -3.35
CA ILE A 230 13.35 13.30 -2.36
C ILE A 230 14.58 14.14 -2.73
N GLN A 231 15.06 14.95 -1.79
CA GLN A 231 16.32 15.67 -1.88
C GLN A 231 17.30 15.12 -0.85
N VAL A 232 18.47 14.67 -1.28
CA VAL A 232 19.52 14.25 -0.36
C VAL A 232 20.29 15.48 0.10
N HIS A 233 20.31 15.73 1.41
CA HIS A 233 21.06 16.80 2.03
C HIS A 233 22.16 16.20 2.91
N ASN A 234 23.34 16.81 2.89
CA ASN A 234 24.45 16.47 3.76
C ASN A 234 25.05 17.76 4.31
N SER A 235 25.48 17.73 5.57
CA SER A 235 26.26 18.82 6.15
C SER A 235 27.61 18.96 5.44
N ASP A 236 28.21 20.15 5.51
CA ASP A 236 29.47 20.41 4.80
C ASP A 236 30.62 19.55 5.32
N VAL A 237 30.61 19.19 6.60
CA VAL A 237 31.57 18.26 7.19
C VAL A 237 31.44 16.87 6.57
N VAL A 238 30.21 16.38 6.38
CA VAL A 238 29.96 15.08 5.71
C VAL A 238 30.40 15.15 4.24
N LYS A 239 30.20 16.27 3.56
CA LYS A 239 30.69 16.46 2.18
C LYS A 239 32.22 16.40 2.11
N CYS A 240 32.93 17.08 3.01
CA CYS A 240 34.39 17.01 3.09
C CYS A 240 34.87 15.57 3.36
N TRP A 241 34.23 14.87 4.31
CA TRP A 241 34.54 13.48 4.61
C TRP A 241 34.30 12.56 3.41
N LEU A 242 33.19 12.73 2.67
CA LEU A 242 32.93 11.97 1.45
C LEU A 242 33.99 12.22 0.37
N GLN A 243 34.51 13.44 0.24
CA GLN A 243 35.59 13.75 -0.69
C GLN A 243 36.91 13.07 -0.27
N GLU A 244 37.23 13.08 1.02
CA GLU A 244 38.40 12.38 1.55
C GLU A 244 38.30 10.87 1.31
N VAL A 245 37.15 10.26 1.59
CA VAL A 245 36.90 8.84 1.34
C VAL A 245 36.98 8.51 -0.15
N ALA A 246 36.46 9.38 -1.02
CA ALA A 246 36.54 9.19 -2.47
C ALA A 246 37.99 9.25 -2.97
N HIS A 247 38.81 10.14 -2.41
CA HIS A 247 40.23 10.24 -2.75
C HIS A 247 41.05 9.08 -2.18
N ALA A 248 40.74 8.62 -0.97
CA ALA A 248 41.41 7.47 -0.35
C ALA A 248 41.07 6.15 -1.07
N ASN A 249 39.86 6.05 -1.64
CA ASN A 249 39.37 4.88 -2.34
C ASN A 249 39.12 5.17 -3.83
N GLU A 250 40.19 5.40 -4.62
CA GLU A 250 40.09 5.59 -6.08
C GLU A 250 39.33 4.43 -6.79
N SER A 251 39.39 3.22 -6.22
CA SER A 251 38.66 2.05 -6.72
C SER A 251 37.13 2.16 -6.59
N VAL A 252 36.60 2.93 -5.64
CA VAL A 252 35.15 3.12 -5.45
C VAL A 252 34.57 3.97 -6.59
N ALA A 253 35.31 4.96 -7.09
CA ALA A 253 34.92 5.71 -8.28
C ALA A 253 34.94 4.85 -9.55
N ALA A 254 35.83 3.86 -9.62
CA ALA A 254 35.99 2.96 -10.77
C ALA A 254 34.90 1.88 -10.88
N ASN A 255 34.18 1.53 -9.81
CA ASN A 255 33.29 0.36 -9.77
C ASN A 255 31.83 0.61 -10.25
N SER A 256 31.55 1.70 -10.96
CA SER A 256 30.18 2.04 -11.42
C SER A 256 29.72 1.28 -12.69
N PHE A 257 30.31 0.13 -13.01
CA PHE A 257 30.03 -0.62 -14.24
C PHE A 257 28.69 -1.35 -14.24
N GLU A 258 28.09 -1.61 -13.07
CA GLU A 258 26.78 -2.28 -12.96
C GLU A 258 25.69 -1.56 -13.78
N ARG A 259 25.77 -0.23 -13.87
CA ARG A 259 24.87 0.58 -14.70
C ARG A 259 24.94 0.24 -16.18
N LEU A 260 26.08 -0.27 -16.65
CA LEU A 260 26.32 -0.64 -18.04
C LEU A 260 26.09 -2.13 -18.31
N ASP A 261 25.61 -2.90 -17.33
CA ASP A 261 25.31 -4.31 -17.55
C ASP A 261 24.16 -4.51 -18.55
N LEU A 262 24.42 -5.32 -19.59
CA LEU A 262 23.47 -5.73 -20.63
C LEU A 262 22.70 -7.00 -20.26
N ALA A 263 23.18 -7.81 -19.30
CA ALA A 263 22.71 -9.17 -19.04
C ALA A 263 21.40 -9.28 -18.22
N THR A 264 20.62 -8.21 -18.09
CA THR A 264 19.64 -8.04 -17.00
C THR A 264 18.25 -8.69 -17.21
N ASN A 265 18.19 -9.89 -17.80
CA ASN A 265 16.92 -10.61 -18.07
C ASN A 265 16.09 -10.93 -16.82
N ALA A 266 16.70 -11.30 -15.69
CA ALA A 266 15.97 -11.85 -14.54
C ALA A 266 14.93 -10.89 -13.93
N TYR A 267 15.24 -9.60 -13.85
CA TYR A 267 14.31 -8.60 -13.31
C TYR A 267 13.17 -8.29 -14.27
N LEU A 268 13.44 -8.25 -15.58
CA LEU A 268 12.38 -8.08 -16.59
C LEU A 268 11.46 -9.29 -16.58
N GLU A 269 12.04 -10.49 -16.57
CA GLU A 269 11.32 -11.75 -16.49
C GLU A 269 10.44 -11.80 -15.24
N ASN A 270 10.98 -11.46 -14.07
CA ASN A 270 10.21 -11.42 -12.83
C ASN A 270 9.14 -10.33 -12.85
N SER A 271 9.41 -9.15 -13.43
CA SER A 271 8.40 -8.10 -13.59
C SER A 271 7.24 -8.57 -14.48
N LEU A 272 7.53 -9.29 -15.57
CA LEU A 272 6.51 -9.87 -16.45
C LEU A 272 5.74 -11.00 -15.76
N LYS A 273 6.43 -11.89 -15.03
CA LYS A 273 5.77 -12.92 -14.21
C LYS A 273 4.83 -12.31 -13.18
N ASN A 274 5.27 -11.26 -12.50
CA ASN A 274 4.44 -10.54 -11.53
C ASN A 274 3.23 -9.93 -12.22
N ILE A 275 3.37 -9.22 -13.35
CA ILE A 275 2.21 -8.69 -14.09
C ILE A 275 1.18 -9.78 -14.39
N SER A 276 1.60 -10.97 -14.82
CA SER A 276 0.68 -12.08 -15.09
C SER A 276 -0.11 -12.49 -13.85
N VAL A 277 0.55 -12.61 -12.69
CA VAL A 277 -0.12 -12.93 -11.42
C VAL A 277 -1.15 -11.85 -11.05
N TRP A 278 -0.78 -10.58 -11.14
CA TRP A 278 -1.69 -9.47 -10.81
C TRP A 278 -2.84 -9.34 -11.82
N ALA A 279 -2.64 -9.73 -13.08
CA ALA A 279 -3.71 -9.80 -14.08
C ALA A 279 -4.73 -10.89 -13.74
N ASP A 280 -4.28 -12.06 -13.26
CA ASP A 280 -5.15 -13.12 -12.78
C ASP A 280 -5.95 -12.69 -11.53
N GLU A 281 -5.30 -12.00 -10.58
CA GLU A 281 -5.97 -11.42 -9.40
C GLU A 281 -7.02 -10.37 -9.80
N LEU A 282 -6.71 -9.50 -10.76
CA LEU A 282 -7.68 -8.53 -11.29
C LEU A 282 -8.88 -9.22 -11.93
N ALA A 283 -8.65 -10.32 -12.66
CA ALA A 283 -9.72 -11.11 -13.25
C ALA A 283 -10.63 -11.72 -12.18
N GLN A 284 -10.07 -12.21 -11.07
CA GLN A 284 -10.85 -12.72 -9.93
C GLN A 284 -11.73 -11.63 -9.30
N GLU A 285 -11.19 -10.42 -9.08
CA GLU A 285 -11.98 -9.27 -8.60
C GLU A 285 -13.10 -8.89 -9.60
N HIS A 286 -12.81 -8.97 -10.90
CA HIS A 286 -13.81 -8.74 -11.93
C HIS A 286 -14.93 -9.77 -11.89
N TYR A 287 -14.63 -11.06 -11.68
CA TYR A 287 -15.65 -12.10 -11.55
C TYR A 287 -16.56 -11.88 -10.33
N LYS A 288 -16.02 -11.43 -9.19
CA LYS A 288 -16.83 -11.05 -8.02
C LYS A 288 -17.82 -9.93 -8.38
N PHE A 289 -17.34 -8.90 -9.09
CA PHE A 289 -18.19 -7.79 -9.54
C PHE A 289 -19.26 -8.21 -10.56
N GLN A 290 -18.92 -9.07 -11.52
CA GLN A 290 -19.91 -9.63 -12.46
C GLN A 290 -20.99 -10.47 -11.74
N GLY A 291 -20.63 -11.17 -10.66
CA GLY A 291 -21.58 -11.86 -9.80
C GLY A 291 -22.59 -10.89 -9.17
N TYR A 292 -22.08 -9.78 -8.64
CA TYR A 292 -22.91 -8.69 -8.09
C TYR A 292 -23.86 -8.09 -9.14
N GLU A 293 -23.38 -7.77 -10.35
CA GLU A 293 -24.23 -7.21 -11.41
C GLU A 293 -25.35 -8.17 -11.83
N ARG A 294 -25.05 -9.47 -11.92
CA ARG A 294 -26.08 -10.49 -12.21
C ARG A 294 -27.13 -10.58 -11.11
N ALA A 295 -26.72 -10.50 -9.84
CA ALA A 295 -27.66 -10.51 -8.71
C ALA A 295 -28.54 -9.24 -8.71
N LEU A 296 -27.93 -8.07 -8.93
CA LEU A 296 -28.63 -6.79 -9.03
C LEU A 296 -29.63 -6.79 -10.19
N GLN A 297 -29.25 -7.32 -11.36
CA GLN A 297 -30.15 -7.40 -12.52
C GLN A 297 -31.36 -8.31 -12.26
N LYS A 298 -31.14 -9.47 -11.62
CA LYS A 298 -32.24 -10.36 -11.21
C LYS A 298 -33.20 -9.66 -10.25
N GLN A 299 -32.66 -8.91 -9.28
CA GLN A 299 -33.47 -8.14 -8.33
C GLN A 299 -34.25 -7.02 -9.03
N ARG A 300 -33.63 -6.28 -9.95
CA ARG A 300 -34.30 -5.22 -10.73
C ARG A 300 -35.47 -5.78 -11.54
N VAL A 301 -35.28 -6.93 -12.20
CA VAL A 301 -36.36 -7.60 -12.95
C VAL A 301 -37.48 -8.09 -12.01
N ALA A 302 -37.13 -8.69 -10.87
CA ALA A 302 -38.11 -9.13 -9.88
C ALA A 302 -38.92 -7.95 -9.30
N TYR A 303 -38.27 -6.82 -9.03
CA TYR A 303 -38.91 -5.58 -8.59
C TYR A 303 -39.86 -5.03 -9.65
N GLN A 304 -39.41 -4.95 -10.91
CA GLN A 304 -40.27 -4.51 -12.03
C GLN A 304 -41.50 -5.41 -12.21
N GLN A 305 -41.33 -6.73 -12.12
CA GLN A 305 -42.44 -7.68 -12.19
C GLN A 305 -43.40 -7.55 -11.00
N TRP A 306 -42.87 -7.35 -9.79
CA TRP A 306 -43.69 -7.08 -8.60
C TRP A 306 -44.48 -5.78 -8.77
N GLN A 307 -43.83 -4.70 -9.21
CA GLN A 307 -44.46 -3.39 -9.41
C GLN A 307 -45.55 -3.42 -10.49
N ASN A 308 -45.33 -4.19 -11.58
CA ASN A 308 -46.34 -4.37 -12.62
C ASN A 308 -47.56 -5.14 -12.09
N ARG A 309 -47.34 -6.22 -11.31
CA ARG A 309 -48.43 -6.97 -10.67
C ARG A 309 -49.23 -6.11 -9.69
N GLN A 310 -48.55 -5.32 -8.85
CA GLN A 310 -49.21 -4.38 -7.95
C GLN A 310 -50.05 -3.35 -8.71
N ARG A 311 -49.54 -2.79 -9.81
CA ARG A 311 -50.29 -1.85 -10.66
C ARG A 311 -51.52 -2.48 -11.32
N GLU A 312 -51.42 -3.72 -11.79
CA GLU A 312 -52.55 -4.48 -12.33
C GLU A 312 -53.61 -4.77 -11.25
N GLU A 313 -53.18 -5.17 -10.06
CA GLU A 313 -54.07 -5.44 -8.93
C GLU A 313 -54.75 -4.17 -8.39
N ASN A 314 -54.01 -3.05 -8.33
CA ASN A 314 -54.54 -1.73 -7.98
C ASN A 314 -55.55 -1.21 -9.02
N LYS A 315 -55.37 -1.54 -10.30
CA LYS A 315 -56.36 -1.22 -11.34
C LYS A 315 -57.67 -1.97 -11.10
N LEU A 316 -57.60 -3.27 -10.78
CA LEU A 316 -58.78 -4.10 -10.47
C LEU A 316 -59.45 -3.70 -9.15
N ARG A 317 -58.70 -3.30 -8.12
CA ARG A 317 -59.26 -2.79 -6.86
C ARG A 317 -59.97 -1.46 -7.03
N ARG A 318 -59.47 -0.58 -7.91
CA ARG A 318 -60.13 0.68 -8.28
C ARG A 318 -61.46 0.44 -8.99
N GLU A 319 -61.55 -0.59 -9.83
CA GLU A 319 -62.80 -0.97 -10.50
C GLU A 319 -63.85 -1.58 -9.54
N ASN A 320 -63.41 -2.10 -8.39
CA ASN A 320 -64.25 -2.70 -7.35
C ASN A 320 -64.44 -1.82 -6.10
N ASP A 321 -64.10 -0.53 -6.16
CA ASP A 321 -64.17 0.45 -5.04
C ASP A 321 -63.46 0.00 -3.74
N GLN A 322 -62.34 -0.73 -3.86
CA GLN A 322 -61.50 -1.15 -2.72
C GLN A 322 -60.27 -0.24 -2.56
N GLU A 323 -59.74 -0.16 -1.33
CA GLU A 323 -58.50 0.58 -1.05
C GLU A 323 -57.30 0.03 -1.85
N LEU A 324 -56.47 0.93 -2.35
CA LEU A 324 -55.30 0.62 -3.17
C LEU A 324 -54.17 0.08 -2.29
N LEU A 325 -53.45 -0.93 -2.78
CA LEU A 325 -52.23 -1.38 -2.13
C LEU A 325 -51.10 -0.36 -2.32
N PRO A 326 -50.21 -0.21 -1.32
CA PRO A 326 -49.01 0.61 -1.45
C PRO A 326 -48.15 0.15 -2.63
N GLU A 327 -47.82 1.08 -3.53
CA GLU A 327 -47.02 0.80 -4.73
C GLU A 327 -45.51 0.71 -4.45
N GLU A 328 -45.07 1.16 -3.28
CA GLU A 328 -43.69 1.08 -2.83
C GLU A 328 -43.65 0.49 -1.42
N ASP A 329 -43.04 -0.69 -1.30
CA ASP A 329 -42.75 -1.29 -0.01
C ASP A 329 -41.23 -1.20 0.22
N PRO A 330 -40.74 -0.28 1.08
CA PRO A 330 -39.30 0.02 1.20
C PRO A 330 -38.44 -1.18 1.63
N ASN A 331 -39.05 -2.20 2.23
CA ASN A 331 -38.35 -3.32 2.87
C ASN A 331 -38.51 -4.67 2.14
N PHE A 332 -39.24 -4.74 1.03
CA PHE A 332 -39.56 -6.03 0.40
C PHE A 332 -38.34 -6.70 -0.27
N PHE A 333 -37.35 -5.91 -0.70
CA PHE A 333 -36.15 -6.41 -1.34
C PHE A 333 -34.89 -6.03 -0.55
N LYS A 334 -34.22 -7.03 0.03
CA LYS A 334 -32.91 -6.85 0.68
C LYS A 334 -31.91 -6.25 -0.32
N SER A 335 -31.27 -5.13 0.02
CA SER A 335 -30.24 -4.51 -0.82
C SER A 335 -29.13 -5.52 -1.15
N VAL A 336 -28.84 -5.71 -2.45
CA VAL A 336 -27.67 -6.52 -2.85
C VAL A 336 -26.41 -5.75 -2.48
N HIS A 337 -25.55 -6.35 -1.64
CA HIS A 337 -24.32 -5.73 -1.17
C HIS A 337 -23.28 -5.63 -2.30
N GLN A 338 -22.78 -4.42 -2.55
CA GLN A 338 -21.73 -4.19 -3.54
C GLN A 338 -20.36 -4.64 -3.00
N PRO A 339 -19.56 -5.42 -3.76
CA PRO A 339 -18.19 -5.73 -3.37
C PRO A 339 -17.33 -4.47 -3.37
N SER A 340 -16.43 -4.36 -2.39
CA SER A 340 -15.45 -3.27 -2.32
C SER A 340 -14.59 -3.24 -3.58
N ARG A 341 -14.35 -2.06 -4.15
CA ARG A 341 -13.46 -1.90 -5.31
C ARG A 341 -12.03 -1.49 -4.94
N LEU A 342 -11.71 -1.45 -3.64
CA LEU A 342 -10.38 -1.05 -3.16
C LEU A 342 -9.28 -1.95 -3.73
N GLU A 343 -9.43 -3.27 -3.60
CA GLU A 343 -8.44 -4.24 -4.11
C GLU A 343 -8.21 -4.08 -5.62
N SER A 344 -9.30 -3.99 -6.40
CA SER A 344 -9.22 -3.77 -7.84
C SER A 344 -8.47 -2.47 -8.20
N LEU A 345 -8.65 -1.40 -7.42
CA LEU A 345 -7.94 -0.14 -7.59
C LEU A 345 -6.44 -0.27 -7.33
N LEU A 346 -6.07 -0.93 -6.24
CA LEU A 346 -4.68 -1.15 -5.84
C LEU A 346 -3.96 -2.06 -6.82
N ILE A 347 -4.60 -3.14 -7.26
CA ILE A 347 -4.10 -4.04 -8.32
C ILE A 347 -3.82 -3.25 -9.60
N THR A 348 -4.77 -2.41 -10.03
CA THR A 348 -4.59 -1.58 -11.23
C THR A 348 -3.41 -0.62 -11.09
N LYS A 349 -3.23 0.00 -9.92
CA LYS A 349 -2.07 0.88 -9.66
C LYS A 349 -0.76 0.08 -9.69
N GLN A 350 -0.72 -1.09 -9.07
CA GLN A 350 0.46 -1.95 -9.06
C GLN A 350 0.84 -2.44 -10.47
N MET A 351 -0.14 -2.81 -11.29
CA MET A 351 0.08 -3.17 -12.69
C MET A 351 0.68 -1.98 -13.48
N ASN A 352 0.15 -0.77 -13.29
CA ASN A 352 0.72 0.43 -13.90
C ASN A 352 2.17 0.67 -13.47
N THR A 353 2.50 0.46 -12.19
CA THR A 353 3.87 0.55 -11.68
C THR A 353 4.81 -0.44 -12.40
N TYR A 354 4.39 -1.70 -12.59
CA TYR A 354 5.20 -2.64 -13.36
C TYR A 354 5.35 -2.23 -14.83
N CYS A 355 4.30 -1.72 -15.47
CA CYS A 355 4.38 -1.19 -16.84
C CYS A 355 5.39 -0.03 -16.93
N GLU A 356 5.37 0.92 -15.99
CA GLU A 356 6.37 1.99 -15.92
C GLU A 356 7.78 1.44 -15.72
N HIS A 357 7.96 0.44 -14.86
CA HIS A 357 9.26 -0.18 -14.61
C HIS A 357 9.79 -0.89 -15.86
N ILE A 358 8.94 -1.62 -16.59
CA ILE A 358 9.29 -2.27 -17.87
C ILE A 358 9.68 -1.22 -18.91
N ASN A 359 8.91 -0.14 -19.04
CA ASN A 359 9.21 0.94 -20.00
C ASN A 359 10.54 1.62 -19.68
N ARG A 360 10.79 1.95 -18.40
CA ARG A 360 12.06 2.53 -17.94
C ARG A 360 13.22 1.56 -18.19
N TYR A 361 13.02 0.28 -17.90
CA TYR A 361 14.02 -0.76 -18.13
C TYR A 361 14.33 -0.91 -19.62
N ALA A 362 13.33 -1.04 -20.48
CA ALA A 362 13.50 -1.12 -21.93
C ALA A 362 14.24 0.11 -22.48
N GLY A 363 13.85 1.31 -22.05
CA GLY A 363 14.53 2.56 -22.43
C GLY A 363 16.01 2.56 -22.06
N LYS A 364 16.34 2.21 -20.81
CA LYS A 364 17.74 2.08 -20.35
C LYS A 364 18.50 1.01 -21.14
N SER A 365 17.89 -0.15 -21.37
CA SER A 365 18.51 -1.26 -22.11
C SER A 365 18.81 -0.90 -23.57
N PHE A 366 17.91 -0.19 -24.26
CA PHE A 366 18.17 0.32 -25.61
C PHE A 366 19.35 1.29 -25.63
N GLN A 367 19.45 2.21 -24.67
CA GLN A 367 20.58 3.13 -24.56
C GLN A 367 21.91 2.38 -24.40
N LYS A 368 21.96 1.36 -23.54
CA LYS A 368 23.15 0.52 -23.36
C LYS A 368 23.52 -0.24 -24.63
N LEU A 369 22.54 -0.81 -25.34
CA LEU A 369 22.76 -1.52 -26.59
C LEU A 369 23.30 -0.60 -27.70
N PHE A 370 22.75 0.61 -27.84
CA PHE A 370 23.25 1.59 -28.81
C PHE A 370 24.67 2.04 -28.48
N LEU A 371 24.98 2.22 -27.19
CA LEU A 371 26.33 2.55 -26.75
C LEU A 371 27.32 1.40 -27.07
N ALA A 372 26.95 0.15 -26.75
CA ALA A 372 27.77 -1.02 -27.05
C ALA A 372 27.98 -1.21 -28.57
N GLN A 373 26.94 -0.97 -29.38
CA GLN A 373 27.05 -1.00 -30.84
C GLN A 373 28.11 -0.02 -31.36
N LYS A 374 28.17 1.20 -30.80
CA LYS A 374 29.16 2.21 -31.22
C LYS A 374 30.59 1.78 -30.87
N PHE A 375 30.81 1.20 -29.69
CA PHE A 375 32.11 0.64 -29.33
C PHE A 375 32.55 -0.49 -30.28
N HIS A 376 31.62 -1.38 -30.67
CA HIS A 376 31.93 -2.44 -31.62
C HIS A 376 32.20 -1.91 -33.03
N GLN A 377 31.50 -0.86 -33.47
CA GLN A 377 31.74 -0.23 -34.77
C GLN A 377 33.09 0.50 -34.85
N SER A 378 33.58 1.08 -33.75
CA SER A 378 34.90 1.74 -33.73
C SER A 378 36.08 0.78 -33.65
N SER A 379 35.83 -0.50 -33.36
CA SER A 379 36.87 -1.52 -33.19
C SER A 379 37.08 -2.38 -34.44
N GLN A 380 36.29 -2.17 -35.51
CA GLN A 380 36.53 -2.65 -36.87
C GLN A 380 37.08 -1.51 -37.71
#